data_AF-A0A1C5LA96-F1
#
_entry.id   AF-A0A1C5LA96-F1
#
_cell.length_a   1.000
_cell.length_b   1.000
_cell.length_c   1.000
_cell.angle_alpha   90.00
_cell.angle_beta   90.00
_cell.angle_gamma   90.00
#
_symmetry.space_group_name_H-M   'P 1'
#
loop_
_entity.id
_entity.type
_entity.pdbx_description
1 polymer ?
#
loop_
_entity_poly.entity_id
_entity_poly.type
_entity_poly.pdbx_seq_one_letter_code
_entity_poly.pdbx_strand_id
1 'polypeptide(L)'
;MSILLYSQAATVRAIVPLGLALGISPYLLIAMFPAVNGYFFIPNYPTVVAAINFDRTGTTGIGKYVLNHSFMMPGLVATGVAITTGMLLVSVFF
;
A
#
# COMPACT_ATOMS: atom_id res chain seq x y z
N MET A 1 2.99 -7.30 4.88
CA MET A 1 2.36 -8.62 4.71
C MET A 1 1.60 -8.75 3.40
N SER A 2 0.86 -7.75 2.91
CA SER A 2 0.15 -7.86 1.61
C SER A 2 1.05 -8.08 0.40
N ILE A 3 2.28 -7.58 0.45
CA ILE A 3 3.33 -7.82 -0.56
C ILE A 3 3.65 -9.33 -0.68
N LEU A 4 3.54 -10.07 0.42
CA LEU A 4 3.83 -11.51 0.49
C LEU A 4 2.58 -12.38 0.29
N LEU A 5 1.43 -11.91 0.81
CA LEU A 5 0.16 -12.65 0.76
C LEU A 5 -0.65 -12.38 -0.50
N TYR A 6 -0.26 -11.39 -1.32
CA TYR A 6 -1.00 -10.88 -2.49
C TYR A 6 -2.49 -10.61 -2.21
N SER A 7 -2.83 -10.30 -0.96
CA SER A 7 -4.21 -10.10 -0.53
C SER A 7 -4.30 -9.08 0.60
N GLN A 8 -4.88 -7.92 0.28
CA GLN A 8 -5.26 -6.87 1.22
C GLN A 8 -6.27 -7.41 2.23
N ALA A 9 -7.29 -8.13 1.78
CA ALA A 9 -8.30 -8.72 2.66
C ALA A 9 -7.69 -9.72 3.65
N ALA A 10 -6.80 -10.60 3.19
CA ALA A 10 -6.10 -11.53 4.09
C ALA A 10 -5.19 -10.79 5.08
N THR A 11 -4.50 -9.74 4.61
CA THR A 11 -3.64 -8.91 5.47
C THR A 11 -4.44 -8.20 6.57
N VAL A 12 -5.58 -7.62 6.21
CA VAL A 12 -6.50 -6.95 7.16
C VAL A 12 -7.03 -7.95 8.17
N ARG A 13 -7.49 -9.12 7.69
CA ARG A 13 -7.98 -10.20 8.56
C ARG A 13 -6.93 -10.73 9.52
N ALA A 14 -5.65 -10.72 9.14
CA ALA A 14 -4.56 -11.15 10.00
C ALA A 14 -4.15 -10.07 11.02
N ILE A 15 -4.03 -8.81 10.59
CA ILE A 15 -3.41 -7.75 11.40
C ILE A 15 -4.42 -6.99 12.26
N VAL A 16 -5.64 -6.72 11.78
CA VAL A 16 -6.61 -5.89 12.52
C VAL A 16 -7.03 -6.53 13.85
N PRO A 17 -7.37 -7.83 13.93
CA PRO A 17 -7.70 -8.45 15.22
C PRO A 17 -6.54 -8.41 16.21
N LEU A 18 -5.30 -8.59 15.73
CA LEU A 18 -4.10 -8.46 16.55
C LEU A 18 -3.92 -7.03 17.07
N GLY A 19 -4.10 -6.02 16.22
CA GLY A 19 -4.01 -4.62 16.62
C GLY A 19 -5.02 -4.25 17.70
N LEU A 20 -6.26 -4.73 17.55
CA LEU A 20 -7.31 -4.57 18.57
C LEU A 20 -6.93 -5.25 19.88
N ALA A 21 -6.40 -6.49 19.82
CA ALA A 21 -5.94 -7.22 21.01
C ALA A 21 -4.77 -6.52 21.73
N LEU A 22 -3.93 -5.78 20.99
CA LEU A 22 -2.85 -4.96 21.54
C LEU A 22 -3.32 -3.59 22.06
N GLY A 23 -4.63 -3.31 22.03
CA GLY A 23 -5.20 -2.05 22.53
C GLY A 23 -5.04 -0.86 21.58
N ILE A 24 -4.71 -1.10 20.31
CA ILE A 24 -4.65 -0.02 19.32
C ILE A 24 -6.07 0.47 19.02
N SER A 25 -6.27 1.78 19.07
CA SER A 25 -7.56 2.42 18.76
C SER A 25 -8.09 1.97 17.39
N PRO A 26 -9.38 1.57 17.28
CA PRO A 26 -10.00 1.25 15.99
C PRO A 26 -9.89 2.40 14.97
N TYR A 27 -9.92 3.65 15.43
CA TYR A 27 -9.75 4.83 14.56
C TYR A 27 -8.36 4.86 13.92
N LEU A 28 -7.31 4.55 14.68
CA LEU A 28 -5.95 4.46 14.16
C LEU A 28 -5.78 3.27 13.22
N LEU A 29 -6.42 2.13 13.50
CA LEU A 29 -6.39 0.97 12.60
C LEU A 29 -7.06 1.28 11.24
N ILE A 30 -8.14 2.06 11.25
CA ILE A 30 -8.79 2.57 10.03
C ILE A 30 -7.87 3.55 9.29
N ALA A 31 -7.27 4.50 10.01
CA ALA A 31 -6.33 5.47 9.43
C ALA A 31 -5.12 4.78 8.76
N MET A 32 -4.65 3.68 9.34
CA MET A 32 -3.52 2.89 8.82
C MET A 32 -3.92 1.88 7.75
N PHE A 33 -5.21 1.74 7.41
CA PHE A 33 -5.69 0.78 6.41
C PHE A 33 -4.95 0.84 5.06
N PRO A 34 -4.61 2.03 4.50
CA PRO A 34 -3.85 2.09 3.25
C PRO A 34 -2.50 1.36 3.30
N ALA A 35 -1.90 1.16 4.49
CA ALA A 35 -0.66 0.39 4.65
C ALA A 35 -0.80 -1.09 4.21
N VAL A 36 -2.02 -1.61 4.10
CA VAL A 36 -2.23 -2.95 3.54
C VAL A 36 -2.10 -2.98 2.02
N ASN A 37 -2.06 -1.83 1.34
CA ASN A 37 -1.77 -1.75 -0.08
C ASN A 37 -0.25 -1.75 -0.33
N GLY A 38 0.28 -2.91 -0.70
CA GLY A 38 1.70 -3.07 -1.05
C GLY A 38 1.93 -3.63 -2.45
N TYR A 39 0.90 -3.75 -3.28
CA TYR A 39 1.00 -4.42 -4.59
C TYR A 39 1.93 -3.70 -5.57
N PHE A 40 2.18 -2.42 -5.34
CA PHE A 40 3.12 -1.63 -6.11
C PHE A 40 4.58 -1.78 -5.61
N PHE A 41 4.85 -2.47 -4.51
CA PHE A 41 6.18 -2.46 -3.92
C PHE A 41 7.16 -3.41 -4.65
N ILE A 42 6.67 -4.57 -5.10
CA ILE A 42 7.43 -5.49 -5.94
C ILE A 42 6.75 -5.54 -7.31
N PRO A 43 7.47 -5.40 -8.43
CA PRO A 43 6.89 -5.38 -9.77
C PRO A 43 6.53 -6.79 -10.28
N ASN A 44 5.91 -7.61 -9.43
CA ASN A 44 5.46 -8.97 -9.76
C ASN A 44 3.93 -9.07 -9.91
N TYR A 45 3.20 -7.99 -9.60
CA TYR A 45 1.76 -7.97 -9.74
C TYR A 45 1.37 -7.90 -11.23
N PRO A 46 0.49 -8.79 -11.74
CA PRO A 46 0.14 -8.84 -13.16
C PRO A 46 -0.37 -7.51 -13.72
N THR A 47 -1.07 -6.73 -12.90
CA THR A 47 -1.59 -5.41 -13.32
C THR A 47 -0.49 -4.37 -13.51
N VAL A 48 0.57 -4.40 -12.71
CA VAL A 48 1.74 -3.50 -12.87
C VAL A 48 2.49 -3.87 -14.15
N VAL A 49 2.74 -5.17 -14.35
CA VAL A 49 3.43 -5.65 -15.55
C VAL A 49 2.61 -5.38 -16.81
N ALA A 50 1.31 -5.60 -16.77
CA ALA A 50 0.42 -5.28 -17.89
C ALA A 50 0.39 -3.78 -18.19
N ALA A 51 0.35 -2.92 -17.16
CA ALA A 51 0.39 -1.47 -17.35
C ALA A 51 1.67 -1.01 -18.06
N ILE A 52 2.82 -1.57 -17.70
CA ILE A 52 4.09 -1.30 -18.39
C ILE A 52 4.05 -1.78 -19.84
N ASN A 53 3.54 -2.97 -20.11
CA ASN A 53 3.48 -3.52 -21.47
C ASN A 53 2.50 -2.76 -22.39
N PHE A 54 1.42 -2.21 -21.82
CA PHE A 54 0.45 -1.42 -22.59
C PHE A 54 0.88 0.03 -22.80
N ASP A 55 1.88 0.51 -22.06
CA ASP A 55 2.38 1.88 -22.20
C ASP A 55 3.19 2.05 -23.49
N ARG A 56 2.55 2.62 -24.51
CA ARG A 56 3.18 2.96 -25.78
C ARG A 56 4.06 4.21 -25.72
N THR A 57 3.99 5.01 -24.66
CA THR A 57 4.79 6.23 -24.51
C THR A 57 6.22 5.93 -24.05
N GLY A 58 6.45 4.74 -23.49
CA GLY A 58 7.74 4.35 -22.92
C GLY A 58 8.10 5.09 -21.64
N THR A 59 7.12 5.72 -20.98
CA THR A 59 7.35 6.48 -19.74
C THR A 59 7.33 5.58 -18.50
N THR A 60 6.78 4.37 -18.62
CA THR A 60 6.74 3.37 -17.56
C THR A 60 7.69 2.21 -17.83
N GLY A 61 8.31 1.68 -16.78
CA GLY A 61 9.26 0.57 -16.90
C GLY A 61 9.76 0.05 -15.56
N ILE A 62 10.50 -1.07 -15.63
CA ILE A 62 11.29 -1.60 -14.52
C ILE A 62 12.75 -1.18 -14.78
N GLY A 63 13.34 -0.51 -13.81
CA GLY A 63 14.72 -0.02 -13.86
C GLY A 63 15.75 -1.10 -13.49
N LYS A 64 16.93 -0.66 -13.07
CA LYS A 64 18.08 -1.54 -12.76
C LYS A 64 17.85 -2.48 -11.56
N TYR A 65 16.95 -2.12 -10.64
CA TYR A 65 16.73 -2.84 -9.39
C TYR A 65 15.28 -3.32 -9.29
N VAL A 66 15.04 -4.40 -8.54
CA VAL A 66 13.68 -4.93 -8.32
C VAL A 66 12.76 -3.87 -7.70
N LEU A 67 13.27 -3.12 -6.72
CA LEU A 67 12.55 -2.01 -6.07
C LEU A 67 12.81 -0.68 -6.77
N ASN A 68 12.79 -0.67 -8.11
CA ASN A 68 12.98 0.52 -8.93
C ASN A 68 12.12 0.40 -10.18
N HIS A 69 10.87 0.82 -10.11
CA HIS A 69 9.95 0.86 -11.24
C HIS A 69 9.00 2.05 -11.12
N SER A 70 8.38 2.44 -12.24
CA SER A 70 7.64 3.71 -12.35
C SER A 70 6.45 3.86 -11.39
N PHE A 71 5.97 2.77 -10.80
CA PHE A 71 4.84 2.76 -9.86
C PHE A 71 5.25 2.82 -8.39
N MET A 72 6.55 2.68 -8.09
CA MET A 72 7.05 2.70 -6.71
C MET A 72 6.81 4.06 -6.05
N MET A 73 7.32 5.14 -6.67
CA MET A 73 7.18 6.49 -6.13
C MET A 73 5.71 6.93 -5.98
N PRO A 74 4.84 6.80 -7.01
CA PRO A 74 3.43 7.12 -6.86
C PRO A 74 2.74 6.31 -5.76
N GLY A 75 3.03 5.01 -5.64
CA GLY A 75 2.45 4.17 -4.61
C GLY A 75 2.89 4.56 -3.20
N LEU A 76 4.18 4.83 -2.99
CA LEU A 76 4.70 5.29 -1.69
C LEU A 76 4.09 6.63 -1.29
N VAL A 77 4.00 7.58 -2.22
CA VAL A 77 3.40 8.90 -1.98
C VAL A 77 1.92 8.75 -1.64
N ALA A 78 1.16 7.99 -2.43
CA ALA A 78 -0.27 7.80 -2.19
C ALA A 78 -0.53 7.14 -0.82
N THR A 79 0.20 6.06 -0.50
CA THR A 79 0.05 5.36 0.78
C THR A 79 0.48 6.23 1.96
N GLY A 80 1.63 6.90 1.86
CA GLY A 80 2.14 7.78 2.91
C GLY A 80 1.18 8.93 3.20
N VAL A 81 0.76 9.66 2.16
CA VAL A 81 -0.17 10.78 2.30
C VAL A 81 -1.52 10.32 2.86
N ALA A 82 -2.05 9.18 2.41
CA ALA A 82 -3.32 8.66 2.91
C ALA A 82 -3.27 8.32 4.40
N ILE A 83 -2.19 7.64 4.85
CA ILE A 83 -2.01 7.30 6.26
C ILE A 83 -1.82 8.56 7.11
N THR A 84 -0.94 9.47 6.69
CA THR A 84 -0.69 10.72 7.42
C THR A 84 -1.97 11.55 7.54
N THR A 85 -2.74 11.68 6.45
CA THR A 85 -4.02 12.41 6.47
C THR A 85 -5.02 11.72 7.39
N GLY A 86 -5.14 10.38 7.32
CA GLY A 86 -6.01 9.62 8.21
C GLY A 86 -5.65 9.81 9.68
N MET A 87 -4.36 9.75 10.03
CA MET A 87 -3.91 9.95 11.40
C MET A 87 -4.17 11.39 11.89
N LEU A 88 -3.97 12.39 11.03
CA LEU A 88 -4.30 13.78 11.34
C LEU A 88 -5.80 13.97 11.60
N LEU A 89 -6.66 13.37 10.77
CA LEU A 89 -8.11 13.40 10.99
C LEU A 89 -8.48 12.74 12.32
N VAL A 90 -7.87 11.61 12.65
CA VAL A 90 -8.07 10.97 13.97
C VAL A 90 -7.69 11.94 15.08
N SER A 91 -6.49 12.53 15.04
CA SER A 91 -6.03 13.43 16.11
C SER A 91 -6.87 14.71 16.30
N VAL A 92 -7.58 15.16 15.26
CA VAL A 92 -8.37 16.40 15.31
C VAL A 92 -9.80 16.13 15.77
N PHE A 93 -10.37 14.98 15.41
CA PHE A 93 -11.79 14.69 15.60
C PHE A 93 -12.11 13.62 16.65
N PHE A 94 -11.12 12.85 17.12
CA PHE A 94 -11.28 11.72 18.04
C PHE A 94 -10.19 11.70 19.11
#